data_AF-A0A7Y3EES0-F1
#
_entry.id   AF-A0A7Y3EES0-F1
#
_cell.length_a   1.000
_cell.length_b   1.000
_cell.length_c   1.000
_cell.angle_alpha   90.00
_cell.angle_beta   90.00
_cell.angle_gamma   90.00
#
_symmetry.space_group_name_H-M   'P 1'
#
loop_
_entity.id
_entity.type
_entity.pdbx_description
1 polymer ?
#
loop_
_entity_poly.entity_id
_entity_poly.type
_entity_poly.pdbx_seq_one_letter_code
_entity_poly.pdbx_strand_id
1 'polypeptide(L)'
;MKLLQAPRRAAVRLRDRIDAGLHSRRRERSRERLASIRPESVLFICLGNVCRSPYAERVLTSLGTPGVAITSAGFIKPGRPPADLAMEVASRRGIDHSD
;
A
#
# COMPACT_ATOMS: atom_id res chain seq x y z
N MET A 1 -23.53 -27.98 1.13
CA MET A 1 -22.83 -26.81 0.55
C MET A 1 -21.38 -26.64 1.07
N LYS A 2 -20.56 -27.71 1.08
CA LYS A 2 -19.13 -27.69 1.52
C LYS A 2 -18.14 -28.15 0.44
N LEU A 3 -18.59 -28.93 -0.57
CA LEU A 3 -17.71 -29.51 -1.60
C LEU A 3 -17.13 -28.50 -2.61
N LEU A 4 -17.76 -27.34 -2.82
CA LEU A 4 -17.29 -26.31 -3.77
C LEU A 4 -16.18 -25.39 -3.21
N GLN A 5 -15.82 -25.52 -1.93
CA GLN A 5 -14.83 -24.64 -1.29
C GLN A 5 -13.38 -25.11 -1.48
N ALA A 6 -13.15 -26.43 -1.57
CA ALA A 6 -11.81 -27.01 -1.70
C ALA A 6 -11.07 -26.62 -3.00
N PRO A 7 -11.67 -26.74 -4.20
CA PRO A 7 -10.98 -26.38 -5.45
C PRO A 7 -10.70 -24.87 -5.55
N ARG A 8 -11.62 -24.03 -5.05
CA ARG A 8 -11.43 -22.58 -4.96
C ARG A 8 -10.25 -22.21 -4.06
N ARG A 9 -10.13 -22.85 -2.89
CA ARG A 9 -9.02 -22.61 -1.95
C ARG A 9 -7.68 -23.06 -2.54
N ALA A 10 -7.65 -24.18 -3.27
CA ALA A 10 -6.45 -24.64 -3.95
C ALA A 10 -6.01 -23.65 -5.05
N ALA A 11 -6.94 -23.15 -5.85
CA ALA A 11 -6.67 -22.15 -6.89
C ALA A 11 -6.14 -20.83 -6.31
N VAL A 12 -6.71 -20.34 -5.20
CA VAL A 12 -6.22 -19.14 -4.50
C VAL A 12 -4.79 -19.36 -4.00
N ARG A 13 -4.52 -20.48 -3.33
CA ARG A 13 -3.16 -20.80 -2.84
C ARG A 13 -2.14 -20.90 -3.96
N LEU A 14 -2.50 -21.49 -5.10
CA LEU A 14 -1.63 -21.55 -6.27
C LEU A 14 -1.32 -20.15 -6.80
N ARG A 15 -2.36 -19.30 -6.93
CA ARG A 15 -2.19 -17.89 -7.30
C ARG A 15 -1.28 -17.16 -6.33
N ASP A 16 -1.49 -17.30 -5.02
CA ASP A 16 -0.68 -16.64 -3.99
C ASP A 16 0.79 -17.05 -4.08
N ARG A 17 1.08 -18.34 -4.36
CA ARG A 17 2.46 -18.82 -4.55
C ARG A 17 3.10 -18.27 -5.82
N ILE A 18 2.34 -18.20 -6.91
CA ILE A 18 2.80 -17.58 -8.16
C ILE A 18 3.07 -16.09 -7.92
N ASP A 19 2.16 -15.38 -7.28
CA ASP A 19 2.30 -13.96 -6.97
C ASP A 19 3.49 -13.70 -6.04
N ALA A 20 3.70 -14.55 -5.03
CA ALA A 20 4.87 -14.49 -4.16
C ALA A 20 6.17 -14.70 -4.94
N GLY A 21 6.23 -15.69 -5.83
CA GLY A 21 7.40 -15.95 -6.66
C GLY A 21 7.68 -14.84 -7.68
N LEU A 22 6.63 -14.19 -8.20
CA LEU A 22 6.74 -13.09 -9.15
C LEU A 22 6.95 -11.73 -8.47
N HIS A 23 6.75 -11.62 -7.15
CA HIS A 23 6.74 -10.35 -6.44
C HIS A 23 8.04 -9.57 -6.64
N SER A 24 9.21 -10.20 -6.46
CA SER A 24 10.51 -9.57 -6.63
C SER A 24 10.70 -9.00 -8.04
N ARG A 25 10.34 -9.78 -9.08
CA ARG A 25 10.44 -9.35 -10.48
C ARG A 25 9.47 -8.22 -10.82
N ARG A 26 8.23 -8.28 -10.30
CA ARG A 26 7.25 -7.20 -10.49
C ARG A 26 7.71 -5.90 -9.82
N ARG A 27 8.32 -6.01 -8.64
CA ARG A 27 8.89 -4.88 -7.89
C ARG A 27 10.06 -4.25 -8.65
N GLU A 28 10.97 -5.05 -9.17
CA GLU A 28 12.11 -4.58 -9.99
C GLU A 28 11.63 -3.80 -11.22
N ARG A 29 10.75 -4.40 -12.05
CA ARG A 29 10.18 -3.73 -13.23
C ARG A 29 9.44 -2.44 -12.89
N SER A 30 8.76 -2.40 -11.75
CA SER A 30 8.08 -1.18 -11.29
C SER A 30 9.08 -0.08 -10.93
N ARG A 31 10.22 -0.43 -10.31
CA ARG A 31 11.29 0.54 -10.01
C ARG A 31 11.95 1.06 -11.28
N GLU A 32 12.24 0.19 -12.24
CA GLU A 32 12.78 0.58 -13.55
C GLU A 32 11.85 1.55 -14.26
N ARG A 33 10.54 1.26 -14.29
CA ARG A 33 9.54 2.13 -14.89
C ARG A 33 9.43 3.48 -14.17
N LEU A 34 9.51 3.49 -12.84
CA LEU A 34 9.44 4.73 -12.06
C LEU A 34 10.70 5.59 -12.19
N ALA A 35 11.86 4.98 -12.46
CA ALA A 35 13.12 5.71 -12.59
C ALA A 35 13.11 6.73 -13.75
N SER A 36 12.28 6.51 -14.78
CA SER A 36 12.14 7.41 -15.93
C SER A 36 10.99 8.41 -15.80
N ILE A 37 10.18 8.35 -14.74
CA ILE A 37 8.99 9.19 -14.58
C ILE A 37 9.29 10.40 -13.70
N ARG A 38 8.76 11.57 -14.09
CA ARG A 38 8.69 12.79 -13.28
C ARG A 38 7.21 13.12 -13.05
N PRO A 39 6.61 12.61 -11.95
CA PRO A 39 5.18 12.79 -11.75
C PRO A 39 4.86 14.19 -11.23
N GLU A 40 3.79 14.79 -11.72
CA GLU A 40 3.18 15.99 -11.11
C GLU A 40 2.31 15.63 -9.89
N SER A 41 1.88 14.37 -9.80
CA SER A 41 1.09 13.88 -8.67
C SER A 41 1.33 12.40 -8.36
N VAL A 42 1.16 12.03 -7.09
CA VAL A 42 1.26 10.67 -6.57
C VAL A 42 0.04 10.38 -5.68
N LEU A 43 -0.69 9.30 -5.99
CA LEU A 43 -1.81 8.80 -5.20
C LEU A 43 -1.46 7.45 -4.60
N PHE A 44 -1.48 7.35 -3.27
CA PHE A 44 -1.34 6.10 -2.54
C PHE A 44 -2.70 5.46 -2.29
N ILE A 45 -2.89 4.21 -2.70
CA ILE A 45 -4.17 3.50 -2.53
C ILE A 45 -3.98 2.26 -1.65
N CYS A 46 -4.82 2.10 -0.64
CA CYS A 46 -4.99 0.82 0.05
C CYS A 46 -6.47 0.49 0.26
N LEU A 47 -6.78 -0.64 0.91
CA LEU A 47 -8.18 -1.05 1.08
C LEU A 47 -9.00 -0.03 1.89
N GLY A 48 -8.48 0.47 3.01
CA GLY A 48 -9.27 1.24 3.98
C GLY A 48 -8.89 2.70 4.15
N ASN A 49 -7.79 3.15 3.55
CA ASN A 49 -7.18 4.46 3.80
C ASN A 49 -6.90 4.82 5.26
N VAL A 50 -6.44 3.85 6.07
CA VAL A 50 -6.20 4.06 7.52
C VAL A 50 -4.83 3.60 8.02
N CYS A 51 -4.11 2.76 7.27
CA CYS A 51 -2.79 2.29 7.69
C CYS A 51 -1.74 2.63 6.64
N ARG A 52 -1.77 1.90 5.52
CA ARG A 52 -0.68 1.88 4.55
C ARG A 52 -0.61 3.14 3.69
N SER A 53 -1.75 3.57 3.14
CA SER A 53 -1.76 4.71 2.20
C SER A 53 -1.54 6.06 2.89
N PRO A 54 -2.14 6.39 4.06
CA PRO A 54 -1.82 7.63 4.75
C PRO A 54 -0.36 7.65 5.24
N TYR A 55 0.18 6.49 5.66
CA TYR A 55 1.58 6.38 6.08
C TYR A 55 2.52 6.75 4.92
N ALA A 56 2.26 6.20 3.73
CA ALA A 56 3.09 6.44 2.56
C ALA A 56 3.02 7.89 2.08
N GLU A 57 1.83 8.51 2.11
CA GLU A 57 1.64 9.94 1.82
C GLU A 57 2.50 10.80 2.75
N ARG A 58 2.42 10.58 4.07
CA ARG A 58 3.18 11.35 5.06
C ARG A 58 4.69 11.14 4.91
N VAL A 59 5.13 9.90 4.67
CA VAL A 59 6.55 9.61 4.39
C VAL A 59 7.03 10.37 3.16
N LEU A 60 6.32 10.28 2.03
CA LEU A 60 6.77 10.95 0.80
C LEU A 60 6.76 12.47 0.96
N THR A 61 5.75 13.01 1.65
CA THR A 61 5.67 14.44 1.97
C THR A 61 6.86 14.89 2.81
N SER A 62 7.26 14.10 3.82
CA SER A 62 8.40 14.41 4.68
C SER A 62 9.76 14.41 3.97
N LEU A 63 9.86 13.73 2.82
CA LEU A 63 11.09 13.70 2.01
C LEU A 63 11.29 14.98 1.19
N GLY A 64 10.29 15.87 1.15
CA GLY A 64 10.38 17.15 0.45
C GLY A 64 10.40 16.96 -1.07
N THR A 65 9.22 16.79 -1.66
CA THR A 65 9.03 16.72 -3.12
C THR A 65 8.27 17.95 -3.64
N PRO A 66 8.95 19.10 -3.81
CA PRO A 66 8.31 20.32 -4.31
C PRO A 66 7.64 20.10 -5.68
N GLY A 67 6.46 20.68 -5.86
CA GLY A 67 5.73 20.62 -7.14
C GLY A 67 5.06 19.28 -7.45
N VAL A 68 5.10 18.32 -6.52
CA VAL A 68 4.38 17.04 -6.65
C VAL A 68 3.21 17.01 -5.68
N ALA A 69 1.99 16.88 -6.20
CA ALA A 69 0.81 16.69 -5.37
C ALA A 69 0.79 15.26 -4.80
N ILE A 70 0.81 15.11 -3.48
CA ILE A 70 0.77 13.80 -2.82
C ILE A 70 -0.57 13.64 -2.12
N THR A 71 -1.24 12.51 -2.35
CA THR A 71 -2.54 12.20 -1.76
C THR A 71 -2.67 10.72 -1.42
N SER A 72 -3.64 10.37 -0.58
CA SER A 72 -4.03 8.98 -0.31
C SER A 72 -5.53 8.73 -0.42
N ALA A 73 -5.91 7.51 -0.78
CA ALA A 73 -7.30 7.07 -0.88
C ALA A 73 -7.48 5.60 -0.50
N GLY A 74 -8.73 5.21 -0.33
CA GLY A 74 -9.10 3.81 -0.13
C GLY A 74 -10.48 3.49 -0.66
N PHE A 75 -10.73 2.19 -0.80
CA PHE A 75 -11.98 1.68 -1.37
C PHE A 75 -13.14 1.65 -0.36
N ILE A 76 -12.83 1.64 0.93
CA ILE A 76 -13.82 1.64 2.02
C ILE A 76 -13.88 3.04 2.64
N LYS A 77 -15.08 3.43 3.10
CA LYS A 77 -15.35 4.72 3.74
C LYS A 77 -14.29 5.07 4.82
N PRO A 78 -13.78 6.33 4.81
CA PRO A 78 -12.85 6.84 5.82
C PRO A 78 -13.55 7.09 7.18
N GLY A 79 -12.79 7.54 8.18
CA GLY A 79 -13.30 7.86 9.53
C GLY A 79 -13.17 6.71 10.54
N ARG A 80 -12.23 5.80 10.32
CA ARG A 80 -11.84 4.76 11.29
C ARG A 80 -10.41 5.03 11.70
N PRO A 81 -10.05 4.82 12.97
CA PRO A 81 -8.67 5.01 13.39
C PRO A 81 -7.75 4.01 12.69
N PRO A 82 -6.47 4.37 12.48
CA PRO A 82 -5.42 3.41 12.17
C PRO A 82 -5.38 2.29 13.23
N ALA A 83 -4.99 1.09 12.83
CA ALA A 83 -4.70 0.03 13.80
C ALA A 83 -3.54 0.46 14.73
N ASP A 84 -3.58 0.09 16.01
CA ASP A 84 -2.56 0.47 17.01
C ASP A 84 -1.13 0.16 16.55
N LEU A 85 -0.93 -1.00 15.90
CA LEU A 85 0.36 -1.40 15.36
C LEU A 85 0.87 -0.43 14.28
N ALA A 86 -0.03 0.16 13.47
CA ALA A 86 0.34 1.16 12.49
C ALA A 86 0.82 2.45 13.16
N MET A 87 0.12 2.89 14.21
CA MET A 87 0.52 4.04 15.03
C MET A 87 1.90 3.82 15.68
N GLU A 88 2.10 2.66 16.29
CA GLU A 88 3.36 2.27 16.93
C GLU A 88 4.53 2.28 15.93
N VAL A 89 4.34 1.67 14.76
CA VAL A 89 5.38 1.63 13.71
C VAL A 89 5.68 3.02 13.16
N ALA A 90 4.67 3.87 13.01
CA ALA A 90 4.87 5.23 12.52
C ALA A 90 5.63 6.09 13.53
N SER A 91 5.23 6.04 14.81
CA SER A 91 5.92 6.71 15.92
C SER A 91 7.39 6.30 16.01
N ARG A 92 7.69 5.00 15.92
CA ARG A 92 9.08 4.48 15.92
C ARG A 92 9.94 5.00 14.77
N ARG A 93 9.32 5.47 13.68
CA ARG A 93 10.01 6.01 12.50
C ARG A 93 9.94 7.53 12.42
N GLY A 94 9.43 8.21 13.46
CA GLY A 94 9.28 9.66 13.46
C GLY A 94 8.25 10.17 12.46
N ILE A 95 7.33 9.31 12.02
CA ILE A 95 6.24 9.69 11.14
C ILE A 95 5.01 9.89 12.02
N ASP A 96 4.51 11.12 12.09
CA ASP A 96 3.20 11.36 12.68
C ASP A 96 2.15 10.60 11.87
N HIS A 97 1.20 9.91 12.50
CA HIS A 97 0.14 9.15 11.84
C HIS A 97 -1.23 9.39 12.48
N SER A 98 -1.39 10.53 13.17
CA SER A 98 -2.46 10.74 14.15
C SER A 98 -3.82 11.20 13.60
N ASP A 99 -4.12 11.04 12.30
CA ASP A 99 -5.41 11.45 11.70
C ASP A 99 -6.15 10.31 10.99
#